data_AF-A0A956G6H7-F1
#
_entry.id   AF-A0A956G6H7-F1
#
_cell.length_a   1.000
_cell.length_b   1.000
_cell.length_c   1.000
_cell.angle_alpha   90.00
_cell.angle_beta   90.00
_cell.angle_gamma   90.00
#
_symmetry.space_group_name_H-M   'P 1'
#
loop_
_entity.id
_entity.type
_entity.pdbx_description
1 polymer ?
#
loop_
_entity_poly.entity_id
_entity_poly.type
_entity_poly.pdbx_seq_one_letter_code
_entity_poly.pdbx_strand_id
1 'polypeptide(L)'
;RTEGGFTLLEVMIALAILALSLTVISQADVNSVRAVGRSKQITIATQLARWLMTDTEDLLFDEGFQDFEEEKKGDFGEQGFKQFRYVLKIDKIELPPNLNAQSLSNAVSNTGSGAGSGSRVGGMFQAGAKMMGQQFEMIRNVLEQSIRRVTVRVVWEESGRERFISVSGYFTDPRKVDSAGGLLGAAAAAAGNKSTSASGNTSTTPSTSGAGSPAGIRR
;
A
#
# COMPACT_ATOMS: atom_id res chain seq x y z
N ARG A 1 56.72 -14.64 60.94
CA ARG A 1 56.07 -14.18 59.70
C ARG A 1 55.69 -12.74 59.93
N THR A 2 56.42 -11.80 59.33
CA THR A 2 56.11 -10.37 59.41
C THR A 2 55.18 -10.05 58.25
N GLU A 3 53.91 -9.84 58.53
CA GLU A 3 52.97 -9.28 57.56
C GLU A 3 53.36 -7.81 57.35
N GLY A 4 53.80 -7.47 56.14
CA GLY A 4 54.16 -6.10 55.79
C GLY A 4 52.91 -5.26 55.57
N GLY A 5 52.84 -4.08 56.20
CA GLY A 5 51.79 -3.10 55.93
C GLY A 5 52.01 -2.35 54.61
N PHE A 6 50.94 -1.83 54.03
CA PHE A 6 50.99 -1.01 52.82
C PHE A 6 51.77 0.29 53.05
N THR A 7 52.61 0.66 52.07
CA THR A 7 53.33 1.92 52.12
C THR A 7 52.40 3.08 51.75
N LEU A 8 52.63 4.26 52.33
CA LEU A 8 51.85 5.47 52.04
C LEU A 8 51.89 5.80 50.53
N LEU A 9 53.05 5.59 49.91
CA LEU A 9 53.26 5.82 48.47
C LEU A 9 52.41 4.89 47.60
N GLU A 10 52.27 3.62 47.97
CA GLU A 10 51.46 2.65 47.22
C GLU A 10 49.97 2.97 47.28
N VAL A 11 49.47 3.37 48.45
CA VAL A 11 48.09 3.83 48.60
C VAL A 11 47.83 5.08 47.77
N MET A 12 48.78 6.02 47.73
CA MET A 12 48.65 7.22 46.88
C MET A 12 48.63 6.87 45.39
N ILE A 13 49.46 5.93 44.94
CA ILE A 13 49.45 5.46 43.55
C ILE A 13 48.13 4.75 43.22
N ALA A 14 47.63 3.88 44.11
CA ALA A 14 46.37 3.17 43.90
C ALA A 14 45.19 4.14 43.77
N LEU A 15 45.12 5.16 44.63
CA LEU A 15 44.08 6.19 44.55
C LEU A 15 44.23 7.07 43.29
N ALA A 16 45.46 7.35 42.85
CA ALA A 16 45.70 8.11 41.62
C ALA A 16 45.19 7.35 40.38
N ILE A 17 45.49 6.05 40.28
CA ILE A 17 45.00 5.21 39.16
C ILE A 17 43.47 5.06 39.23
N LEU A 18 42.91 4.90 40.43
CA LEU A 18 41.46 4.83 40.63
C LEU A 18 40.78 6.10 40.11
N ALA A 19 41.27 7.28 40.50
CA ALA A 19 40.69 8.56 40.07
C ALA A 19 40.72 8.75 38.54
N LEU A 20 41.82 8.34 37.89
CA LEU A 20 41.94 8.38 36.43
C LEU A 20 40.93 7.42 35.77
N SER A 21 40.79 6.20 36.27
CA SER A 21 39.82 5.23 35.73
C SER A 21 38.38 5.71 35.87
N LEU A 22 38.03 6.30 37.01
CA LEU A 22 36.69 6.80 37.30
C LEU A 22 36.30 7.95 36.36
N THR A 23 37.27 8.79 35.99
CA THR A 23 37.08 9.90 35.05
C THR A 23 36.71 9.39 33.66
N VAL A 24 37.39 8.34 33.17
CA VAL A 24 37.11 7.73 31.87
C VAL A 24 35.72 7.09 31.84
N ILE A 25 35.33 6.39 32.90
CA ILE A 25 34.02 5.73 33.01
C ILE A 25 32.89 6.78 33.04
N SER A 26 33.03 7.84 33.83
CA SER A 26 32.01 8.91 33.91
C SER A 26 31.73 9.56 32.54
N GLN A 27 32.77 9.75 31.73
CA GLN A 27 32.59 10.26 30.36
C GLN A 27 31.84 9.27 29.46
N ALA A 28 32.10 7.96 29.59
CA ALA A 28 31.37 6.93 28.86
C ALA A 28 29.88 6.91 29.24
N ASP A 29 29.57 7.05 30.54
CA ASP A 29 28.19 7.08 31.04
C ASP A 29 27.41 8.28 30.52
N VAL A 30 28.02 9.48 30.47
CA VAL A 30 27.38 10.68 29.90
C VAL A 30 27.02 10.48 28.43
N ASN A 31 27.89 9.83 27.65
CA ASN A 31 27.63 9.52 26.25
C ASN A 31 26.48 8.51 26.10
N SER A 32 26.43 7.49 26.96
CA SER A 32 25.36 6.50 27.00
C SER A 32 24.00 7.14 27.32
N VAL A 33 23.94 8.03 28.33
CA VAL A 33 22.71 8.74 28.71
C VAL A 33 22.18 9.60 27.55
N ARG A 34 23.06 10.30 26.84
CA ARG A 34 22.68 11.08 25.65
C ARG A 34 22.13 10.18 24.54
N ALA A 35 22.77 9.04 24.29
CA ALA A 35 22.29 8.07 23.31
C ALA A 35 20.90 7.51 23.67
N VAL A 36 20.65 7.22 24.95
CA VAL A 36 19.33 6.78 25.44
C VAL A 36 18.28 7.87 25.26
N GLY A 37 18.62 9.13 25.56
CA GLY A 37 17.72 10.27 25.37
C GLY A 37 17.25 10.39 23.92
N ARG A 38 18.19 10.30 22.97
CA ARG A 38 17.89 10.29 21.53
C ARG A 38 16.98 9.12 21.13
N SER A 39 17.27 7.91 21.60
CA SER A 39 16.45 6.73 21.32
C SER A 39 15.01 6.88 21.81
N LYS A 40 14.81 7.51 22.98
CA LYS A 40 13.48 7.85 23.50
C LYS A 40 12.76 8.84 22.57
N GLN A 41 13.43 9.90 22.13
CA GLN A 41 12.84 10.89 21.22
C GLN A 41 12.43 10.26 19.88
N ILE A 42 13.27 9.43 19.28
CA ILE A 42 12.95 8.73 18.02
C ILE A 42 11.75 7.79 18.21
N THR A 43 11.70 7.08 19.33
CA THR A 43 10.59 6.17 19.65
C THR A 43 9.28 6.95 19.76
N ILE A 44 9.28 8.07 20.50
CA ILE A 44 8.10 8.94 20.65
C ILE A 44 7.70 9.51 19.29
N ALA A 45 8.65 10.06 18.51
CA ALA A 45 8.39 10.58 17.17
C ALA A 45 7.76 9.53 16.24
N THR A 46 8.22 8.28 16.33
CA THR A 46 7.70 7.17 15.53
C THR A 46 6.28 6.78 15.96
N GLN A 47 6.02 6.73 17.27
CA GLN A 47 4.68 6.47 17.79
C GLN A 47 3.69 7.57 17.40
N LEU A 48 4.12 8.84 17.49
CA LEU A 48 3.32 10.00 17.05
C LEU A 48 3.08 9.97 15.54
N ALA A 49 4.09 9.63 14.73
CA ALA A 49 3.93 9.48 13.29
C ALA A 49 2.95 8.36 12.94
N ARG A 50 3.01 7.23 13.64
CA ARG A 50 2.06 6.12 13.47
C ARG A 50 0.65 6.52 13.87
N TRP A 51 0.49 7.20 15.01
CA TRP A 51 -0.82 7.69 15.45
C TRP A 51 -1.43 8.63 14.42
N LEU A 52 -0.67 9.61 13.93
CA LEU A 52 -1.16 10.55 12.91
C LEU A 52 -1.47 9.86 11.57
N MET A 53 -0.71 8.81 11.22
CA MET A 53 -0.99 8.02 10.03
C MET A 53 -2.33 7.28 10.16
N THR A 54 -2.62 6.69 11.31
CA THR A 54 -3.91 6.02 11.58
C THR A 54 -5.06 7.02 11.62
N ASP A 55 -4.89 8.16 12.28
CA ASP A 55 -5.89 9.23 12.30
C ASP A 55 -6.20 9.74 10.88
N THR A 56 -5.16 9.87 10.05
CA THR A 56 -5.33 10.24 8.64
C THR A 56 -6.01 9.13 7.83
N GLU A 57 -5.73 7.86 8.10
CA GLU A 57 -6.40 6.71 7.48
C GLU A 57 -7.91 6.76 7.74
N ASP A 58 -8.31 6.97 9.00
CA ASP A 58 -9.72 7.11 9.39
C ASP A 58 -10.39 8.29 8.66
N LEU A 59 -9.72 9.45 8.61
CA LEU A 59 -10.20 10.62 7.86
C LEU A 59 -10.38 10.32 6.36
N LEU A 60 -9.45 9.59 5.74
CA LEU A 60 -9.55 9.19 4.32
C LEU A 60 -10.73 8.23 4.08
N PHE A 61 -11.04 7.36 5.04
CA PHE A 61 -12.19 6.47 4.94
C PHE A 61 -13.53 7.21 5.09
N ASP A 62 -13.60 8.20 5.98
CA ASP A 62 -14.83 8.96 6.27
C ASP A 62 -15.10 10.08 5.25
N GLU A 63 -14.10 10.91 4.95
CA GLU A 63 -14.20 12.06 4.03
C GLU A 63 -14.02 11.65 2.56
N GLY A 64 -13.52 10.43 2.32
CA GLY A 64 -13.28 9.87 1.00
C GLY A 64 -11.92 10.25 0.41
N PHE A 65 -11.66 9.89 -0.84
CA PHE A 65 -10.32 10.04 -1.43
C PHE A 65 -10.23 11.23 -2.40
N GLN A 66 -11.28 11.99 -2.71
CA GLN A 66 -11.30 12.80 -3.97
C GLN A 66 -10.50 14.13 -3.93
N ASP A 67 -10.33 14.80 -2.77
CA ASP A 67 -9.90 16.22 -2.73
C ASP A 67 -8.66 16.56 -1.88
N PHE A 68 -7.86 15.56 -1.46
CA PHE A 68 -6.70 15.82 -0.62
C PHE A 68 -5.45 16.10 -1.45
N GLU A 69 -5.24 17.38 -1.77
CA GLU A 69 -3.96 17.92 -2.25
C GLU A 69 -3.55 19.08 -1.33
N GLU A 70 -3.50 18.81 -0.03
CA GLU A 70 -3.26 19.81 1.00
C GLU A 70 -2.13 19.40 1.96
N GLU A 71 -1.32 20.38 2.35
CA GLU A 71 -0.29 20.25 3.37
C GLU A 71 -0.83 20.75 4.72
N LYS A 72 -1.16 19.82 5.62
CA LYS A 72 -1.62 20.15 6.98
C LYS A 72 -0.43 20.22 7.94
N LYS A 73 -0.29 21.34 8.65
CA LYS A 73 0.75 21.55 9.66
C LYS A 73 0.11 21.67 11.04
N GLY A 74 0.77 21.12 12.05
CA GLY A 74 0.29 21.22 13.42
C GLY A 74 1.34 20.83 14.44
N ASP A 75 0.92 20.76 15.69
CA ASP A 75 1.70 20.29 16.81
C ASP A 75 0.97 19.15 17.54
N PHE A 76 1.68 18.47 18.43
CA PHE A 76 1.09 17.42 19.26
C PHE A 76 0.70 17.96 20.65
N GLY A 77 0.22 19.19 20.72
CA GLY A 77 -0.11 19.86 21.98
C GLY A 77 -1.20 19.14 22.78
N GLU A 78 -2.22 18.61 22.10
CA GLU A 78 -3.34 17.86 22.69
C GLU A 78 -2.88 16.53 23.29
N GLN A 79 -1.89 15.89 22.68
CA GLN A 79 -1.31 14.62 23.14
C GLN A 79 -0.22 14.83 24.23
N GLY A 80 0.03 16.09 24.62
CA GLY A 80 1.03 16.45 25.63
C GLY A 80 2.47 16.59 25.10
N PHE A 81 2.67 16.55 23.78
CA PHE A 81 3.96 16.51 23.11
C PHE A 81 4.27 17.81 22.33
N LYS A 82 4.18 18.97 23.00
CA LYS A 82 4.39 20.32 22.39
C LYS A 82 5.75 20.54 21.72
N GLN A 83 6.76 19.76 22.10
CA GLN A 83 8.11 19.80 21.51
C GLN A 83 8.19 19.15 20.12
N PHE A 84 7.15 18.42 19.70
CA PHE A 84 7.05 17.78 18.40
C PHE A 84 6.06 18.56 17.54
N ARG A 85 6.45 18.80 16.28
CA ARG A 85 5.62 19.38 15.24
C ARG A 85 5.42 18.36 14.13
N TYR A 86 4.33 18.46 13.37
CA TYR A 86 4.12 17.61 12.21
C TYR A 86 3.76 18.38 10.96
N VAL A 87 4.08 17.76 9.83
CA VAL A 87 3.66 18.16 8.49
C VAL A 87 3.10 16.91 7.82
N LEU A 88 1.81 16.94 7.52
CA LEU A 88 1.08 15.91 6.81
C LEU A 88 0.88 16.37 5.36
N LYS A 89 1.22 15.51 4.40
CA LYS A 89 0.97 15.73 2.97
C LYS A 89 0.22 14.56 2.40
N ILE A 90 -0.85 14.83 1.67
CA ILE A 90 -1.62 13.81 0.96
C ILE A 90 -1.52 14.15 -0.52
N ASP A 91 -0.93 13.26 -1.31
CA ASP A 91 -0.72 13.46 -2.73
C ASP A 91 -1.48 12.39 -3.54
N LYS A 92 -1.96 12.77 -4.72
CA LYS A 92 -2.46 11.83 -5.73
C LYS A 92 -1.28 11.10 -6.38
N ILE A 93 -1.50 9.84 -6.77
CA ILE A 93 -0.47 9.06 -7.47
C ILE A 93 -0.75 9.15 -8.96
N GLU A 94 0.17 9.76 -9.69
CA GLU A 94 0.17 9.77 -11.15
C GLU A 94 0.86 8.51 -11.67
N LEU A 95 0.17 7.69 -12.47
CA LEU A 95 0.81 6.54 -13.11
C LEU A 95 1.56 7.01 -14.37
N PRO A 96 2.77 6.48 -14.62
CA PRO A 96 3.53 6.84 -15.82
C PRO A 96 2.76 6.42 -17.08
N PRO A 97 2.62 7.31 -18.09
CA PRO A 97 1.74 7.11 -19.24
C PRO A 97 2.16 5.97 -20.17
N ASN A 98 3.34 5.37 -19.94
CA ASN A 98 3.91 4.26 -20.71
C ASN A 98 3.48 2.86 -20.23
N LEU A 99 2.60 2.75 -19.23
CA LEU A 99 1.82 1.52 -18.99
C LEU A 99 0.76 1.37 -20.09
N ASN A 100 1.21 1.17 -21.31
CA ASN A 100 0.34 1.05 -22.47
C ASN A 100 -0.26 -0.35 -22.46
N ALA A 101 -1.54 -0.50 -22.83
CA ALA A 101 -2.13 -1.80 -23.16
C ALA A 101 -1.25 -2.62 -24.14
N GLN A 102 -0.37 -1.95 -24.89
CA GLN A 102 0.67 -2.51 -25.74
C GLN A 102 1.74 -3.34 -25.00
N SER A 103 2.22 -2.92 -23.83
CA SER A 103 3.25 -3.67 -23.08
C SER A 103 2.65 -4.93 -22.42
N LEU A 104 1.42 -4.80 -21.91
CA LEU A 104 0.65 -5.93 -21.39
C LEU A 104 0.19 -6.87 -22.52
N SER A 105 -0.23 -6.34 -23.67
CA SER A 105 -0.52 -7.16 -24.85
C SER A 105 0.72 -7.85 -25.38
N ASN A 106 1.90 -7.24 -25.28
CA ASN A 106 3.18 -7.85 -25.66
C ASN A 106 3.60 -8.97 -24.68
N ALA A 107 3.31 -8.83 -23.38
CA ALA A 107 3.53 -9.90 -22.39
C ALA A 107 2.57 -11.09 -22.57
N VAL A 108 1.30 -10.81 -22.88
CA VAL A 108 0.26 -11.84 -23.12
C VAL A 108 0.44 -12.52 -24.48
N SER A 109 0.81 -11.78 -25.52
CA SER A 109 1.13 -12.37 -26.84
C SER A 109 2.39 -13.25 -26.78
N ASN A 110 3.32 -13.00 -25.86
CA ASN A 110 4.46 -13.87 -25.63
C ASN A 110 4.13 -15.13 -24.78
N THR A 111 2.97 -15.17 -24.12
CA THR A 111 2.47 -16.34 -23.38
C THR A 111 1.49 -17.19 -24.23
N GLY A 112 1.05 -16.67 -25.38
CA GLY A 112 0.11 -17.32 -26.29
C GLY A 112 0.69 -17.74 -27.65
N SER A 113 2.00 -17.62 -27.87
CA SER A 113 2.66 -18.00 -29.12
C SER A 113 2.90 -19.52 -29.20
N GLY A 114 1.83 -20.29 -29.18
CA GLY A 114 1.89 -21.75 -29.14
C GLY A 114 0.65 -22.47 -29.66
N ALA A 115 -0.11 -21.91 -30.61
CA ALA A 115 -1.07 -22.68 -31.42
C ALA A 115 -1.50 -21.88 -32.65
N GLY A 116 -1.40 -22.51 -33.82
CA GLY A 116 -1.54 -21.85 -35.12
C GLY A 116 -2.96 -21.53 -35.58
N SER A 117 -3.01 -21.12 -36.85
CA SER A 117 -4.18 -20.96 -37.72
C SER A 117 -4.93 -19.62 -37.66
N GLY A 118 -4.53 -18.73 -38.57
CA GLY A 118 -5.38 -18.06 -39.55
C GLY A 118 -6.80 -17.62 -39.18
N SER A 119 -6.99 -16.29 -39.24
CA SER A 119 -8.24 -15.60 -39.62
C SER A 119 -9.39 -15.58 -38.59
N ARG A 120 -9.90 -14.37 -38.34
CA ARG A 120 -10.98 -13.97 -37.40
C ARG A 120 -10.62 -13.81 -35.92
N VAL A 121 -9.75 -14.64 -35.32
CA VAL A 121 -9.33 -14.44 -33.92
C VAL A 121 -8.44 -13.21 -33.75
N GLY A 122 -7.56 -12.91 -34.72
CA GLY A 122 -6.70 -11.71 -34.68
C GLY A 122 -7.46 -10.38 -34.78
N GLY A 123 -8.58 -10.34 -35.53
CA GLY A 123 -9.44 -9.15 -35.61
C GLY A 123 -10.31 -8.96 -34.37
N MET A 124 -10.78 -10.07 -33.77
CA MET A 124 -11.48 -10.08 -32.48
C MET A 124 -10.54 -9.69 -31.33
N PHE A 125 -9.28 -10.13 -31.36
CA PHE A 125 -8.24 -9.75 -30.40
C PHE A 125 -7.81 -8.29 -30.59
N GLN A 126 -7.77 -7.76 -31.82
CA GLN A 126 -7.48 -6.36 -32.08
C GLN A 126 -8.65 -5.42 -31.68
N ALA A 127 -9.90 -5.88 -31.85
CA ALA A 127 -11.08 -5.20 -31.30
C ALA A 127 -11.15 -5.30 -29.77
N GLY A 128 -10.79 -6.45 -29.20
CA GLY A 128 -10.64 -6.66 -27.76
C GLY A 128 -9.52 -5.82 -27.14
N ALA A 129 -8.41 -5.63 -27.86
CA ALA A 129 -7.30 -4.76 -27.46
C ALA A 129 -7.66 -3.27 -27.56
N LYS A 130 -8.44 -2.85 -28.58
CA LYS A 130 -8.99 -1.48 -28.67
C LYS A 130 -10.02 -1.20 -27.56
N MET A 131 -10.86 -2.16 -27.22
CA MET A 131 -11.77 -2.06 -26.07
C MET A 131 -11.00 -2.03 -24.75
N MET A 132 -10.00 -2.90 -24.55
CA MET A 132 -9.09 -2.87 -23.39
C MET A 132 -8.33 -1.55 -23.27
N GLY A 133 -7.96 -0.90 -24.38
CA GLY A 133 -7.33 0.42 -24.36
C GLY A 133 -8.23 1.53 -23.79
N GLN A 134 -9.50 1.57 -24.19
CA GLN A 134 -10.46 2.53 -23.59
C GLN A 134 -10.81 2.18 -22.15
N GLN A 135 -10.83 0.89 -21.81
CA GLN A 135 -11.07 0.41 -20.45
C GLN A 135 -9.87 0.68 -19.54
N PHE A 136 -8.64 0.68 -20.07
CA PHE A 136 -7.44 1.00 -19.32
C PHE A 136 -7.37 2.49 -18.92
N GLU A 137 -7.79 3.41 -19.79
CA GLU A 137 -7.95 4.82 -19.43
C GLU A 137 -9.01 5.02 -18.33
N MET A 138 -10.11 4.25 -18.36
CA MET A 138 -11.11 4.28 -17.29
C MET A 138 -10.56 3.71 -15.97
N ILE A 139 -9.85 2.59 -16.02
CA ILE A 139 -9.18 1.94 -14.87
C ILE A 139 -8.07 2.84 -14.31
N ARG A 140 -7.33 3.53 -15.17
CA ARG A 140 -6.31 4.52 -14.78
C ARG A 140 -6.95 5.66 -13.99
N ASN A 141 -8.01 6.27 -14.50
CA ASN A 141 -8.73 7.32 -13.78
C ASN A 141 -9.28 6.81 -12.44
N VAL A 142 -9.82 5.58 -12.38
CA VAL A 142 -10.27 5.00 -11.11
C VAL A 142 -9.11 4.72 -10.16
N LEU A 143 -7.99 4.20 -10.65
CA LEU A 143 -6.80 3.89 -9.84
C LEU A 143 -6.13 5.16 -9.30
N GLU A 144 -5.90 6.16 -10.15
CA GLU A 144 -5.34 7.47 -9.78
C GLU A 144 -6.25 8.21 -8.78
N GLN A 145 -7.58 8.03 -8.88
CA GLN A 145 -8.52 8.56 -7.90
C GLN A 145 -8.67 7.69 -6.63
N SER A 146 -8.31 6.42 -6.70
CA SER A 146 -8.48 5.48 -5.58
C SER A 146 -7.27 5.43 -4.66
N ILE A 147 -6.07 5.76 -5.14
CA ILE A 147 -4.84 5.66 -4.33
C ILE A 147 -4.38 7.05 -3.91
N ARG A 148 -4.12 7.20 -2.60
CA ARG A 148 -3.51 8.40 -2.03
C ARG A 148 -2.21 8.03 -1.33
N ARG A 149 -1.17 8.83 -1.58
CA ARG A 149 0.10 8.73 -0.86
C ARG A 149 0.07 9.72 0.29
N VAL A 150 0.10 9.20 1.52
CA VAL A 150 0.15 10.01 2.73
C VAL A 150 1.60 10.05 3.22
N THR A 151 2.15 11.23 3.39
CA THR A 151 3.49 11.45 3.95
C THR A 151 3.37 12.25 5.24
N VAL A 152 3.72 11.60 6.35
CA VAL A 152 3.79 12.20 7.68
C VAL A 152 5.25 12.53 7.99
N ARG A 153 5.54 13.79 8.28
CA ARG A 153 6.85 14.23 8.77
C ARG A 153 6.71 14.78 10.18
N VAL A 154 7.36 14.13 11.15
CA VAL A 154 7.43 14.60 12.53
C VAL A 154 8.80 15.24 12.76
N VAL A 155 8.80 16.47 13.27
CA VAL A 155 9.98 17.31 13.50
C VAL A 155 10.10 17.62 14.99
N TRP A 156 11.30 17.53 15.52
CA TRP A 156 11.63 17.92 16.89
C TRP A 156 13.01 18.55 16.97
N GLU A 157 13.30 19.22 18.07
CA GLU A 157 14.60 19.82 18.33
C GLU A 157 15.44 18.93 19.26
N GLU A 158 16.67 18.62 18.86
CA GLU A 158 17.64 17.85 19.64
C GLU A 158 18.93 18.67 19.77
N SER A 159 19.22 19.21 20.97
CA SER A 159 20.44 19.98 21.27
C SER A 159 20.70 21.13 20.28
N GLY A 160 19.67 21.94 19.96
CA GLY A 160 19.79 23.07 19.04
C GLY A 160 19.80 22.69 17.55
N ARG A 161 19.59 21.41 17.21
CA ARG A 161 19.47 20.94 15.83
C ARG A 161 18.08 20.36 15.60
N GLU A 162 17.45 20.77 14.51
CA GLU A 162 16.21 20.15 14.08
C GLU A 162 16.48 18.75 13.52
N ARG A 163 15.65 17.81 13.97
CA ARG A 163 15.63 16.42 13.54
C ARG A 163 14.23 16.10 13.07
N PHE A 164 14.13 15.19 12.12
CA PHE A 164 12.85 14.76 11.62
C PHE A 164 12.87 13.27 11.28
N ILE A 165 11.68 12.68 11.30
CA ILE A 165 11.39 11.37 10.75
C ILE A 165 10.23 11.51 9.76
N SER A 166 10.30 10.81 8.64
CA SER A 166 9.25 10.80 7.63
C SER A 166 8.75 9.38 7.41
N VAL A 167 7.43 9.20 7.47
CA VAL A 167 6.75 7.94 7.18
C VAL A 167 5.81 8.18 6.01
N SER A 168 5.93 7.36 4.97
CA SER A 168 5.04 7.40 3.82
C SER A 168 4.21 6.12 3.75
N GLY A 169 2.91 6.26 3.54
CA GLY A 169 1.92 5.19 3.41
C GLY A 169 1.08 5.38 2.17
N TYR A 170 0.53 4.28 1.65
CA TYR A 170 -0.31 4.26 0.47
C TYR A 170 -1.66 3.68 0.86
N PHE A 171 -2.73 4.46 0.71
CA PHE A 171 -4.09 4.05 1.06
C PHE A 171 -4.94 3.94 -0.20
N THR A 172 -5.82 2.94 -0.24
CA THR A 172 -6.69 2.66 -1.37
C THR A 172 -8.10 2.31 -0.90
N ASP A 173 -9.13 2.85 -1.56
CA ASP A 173 -10.53 2.50 -1.30
C ASP A 173 -10.91 1.16 -1.99
N PRO A 174 -11.16 0.07 -1.24
CA PRO A 174 -11.49 -1.23 -1.82
C PRO A 174 -12.84 -1.23 -2.56
N ARG A 175 -13.78 -0.35 -2.21
CA ARG A 175 -15.11 -0.31 -2.84
C ARG A 175 -15.04 0.16 -4.29
N LYS A 176 -14.20 1.17 -4.55
CA LYS A 176 -13.96 1.67 -5.90
C LYS A 176 -13.15 0.67 -6.73
N VAL A 177 -12.18 0.00 -6.12
CA VAL A 177 -11.37 -1.03 -6.79
C VAL A 177 -12.22 -2.26 -7.16
N ASP A 178 -13.10 -2.73 -6.28
CA ASP A 178 -13.98 -3.86 -6.56
C ASP A 178 -15.03 -3.52 -7.62
N SER A 179 -15.57 -2.29 -7.62
CA SER A 179 -16.47 -1.83 -8.70
C SER A 179 -15.77 -1.82 -10.08
N ALA A 180 -14.48 -1.48 -10.13
CA ALA A 180 -13.68 -1.56 -11.34
C ALA A 180 -13.38 -3.01 -11.75
N GLY A 181 -13.09 -3.89 -10.79
CA GLY A 181 -12.88 -5.33 -11.01
C GLY A 181 -14.16 -6.05 -11.47
N GLY A 182 -15.31 -5.72 -10.88
CA GLY A 182 -16.62 -6.23 -11.24
C GLY A 182 -17.08 -5.75 -12.62
N LEU A 183 -16.81 -4.48 -12.97
CA LEU A 183 -17.06 -3.97 -14.33
C LEU A 183 -16.17 -4.68 -15.37
N LEU A 184 -14.92 -4.96 -15.03
CA LEU A 184 -14.00 -5.74 -15.86
C LEU A 184 -14.49 -7.19 -16.04
N GLY A 185 -14.94 -7.83 -14.95
CA GLY A 185 -15.52 -9.16 -14.97
C GLY A 185 -16.82 -9.24 -15.78
N ALA A 186 -17.69 -8.24 -15.66
CA ALA A 186 -18.93 -8.14 -16.44
C ALA A 186 -18.66 -7.88 -17.93
N ALA A 187 -17.67 -7.05 -18.27
CA ALA A 187 -17.25 -6.83 -19.65
C ALA A 187 -16.59 -8.08 -20.26
N ALA A 188 -15.79 -8.82 -19.49
CA ALA A 188 -15.23 -10.10 -19.92
C ALA A 188 -16.31 -11.17 -20.10
N ALA A 189 -17.31 -11.23 -19.22
CA ALA A 189 -18.46 -12.13 -19.34
C ALA A 189 -19.35 -11.76 -20.55
N ALA A 190 -19.55 -10.47 -20.83
CA ALA A 190 -20.26 -9.99 -22.01
C ALA A 190 -19.49 -10.28 -23.32
N ALA A 191 -18.16 -10.30 -23.29
CA ALA A 191 -17.33 -10.71 -24.42
C ALA A 191 -17.27 -12.24 -24.61
N GLY A 192 -17.44 -13.02 -23.54
CA GLY A 192 -17.48 -14.48 -23.56
C GLY A 192 -18.82 -15.08 -23.99
N ASN A 193 -19.91 -14.32 -24.01
CA ASN A 193 -21.24 -14.83 -24.31
C ASN A 193 -21.81 -14.27 -25.64
N LYS A 194 -21.12 -14.52 -26.75
CA LYS A 194 -21.68 -14.34 -28.10
C LYS A 194 -21.46 -15.57 -29.00
N SER A 195 -21.98 -16.70 -28.54
CA SER A 195 -22.28 -17.91 -29.32
C SER A 195 -23.50 -18.54 -28.62
N THR A 196 -24.71 -18.65 -29.16
CA THR A 196 -25.20 -18.84 -30.52
C THR A 196 -26.69 -18.44 -30.54
N SER A 197 -27.08 -17.47 -31.37
CA SER A 197 -28.45 -17.37 -31.89
C SER A 197 -28.41 -17.58 -33.40
N ALA A 198 -28.26 -18.83 -33.80
CA ALA A 198 -28.50 -19.23 -35.18
C ALA A 198 -30.00 -19.47 -35.35
N SER A 199 -30.71 -18.42 -35.77
CA SER A 199 -32.02 -18.54 -36.40
C SER A 199 -31.81 -19.17 -37.79
N GLY A 200 -32.33 -20.38 -37.98
CA GLY A 200 -32.43 -21.05 -39.28
C GLY A 200 -33.85 -21.56 -39.43
N ASN A 201 -34.68 -20.80 -40.14
CA ASN A 201 -36.08 -21.08 -40.39
C ASN A 201 -36.19 -22.03 -41.59
N THR A 202 -36.70 -23.25 -41.40
CA THR A 202 -37.25 -24.08 -42.49
C THR A 202 -38.53 -24.75 -42.01
N SER A 203 -39.65 -24.19 -42.48
CA SER A 203 -41.00 -24.70 -42.36
C SER A 203 -41.16 -26.03 -43.08
N THR A 204 -41.64 -27.06 -42.38
CA THR A 204 -42.49 -28.11 -42.96
C THR A 204 -43.66 -28.39 -42.00
N THR A 205 -44.83 -28.55 -42.59
CA THR A 205 -46.20 -28.51 -42.04
C THR A 205 -46.58 -29.72 -41.19
N PRO A 206 -47.72 -29.66 -40.45
CA PRO A 206 -48.09 -30.63 -39.42
C PRO A 206 -48.89 -31.81 -39.99
N SER A 207 -48.76 -32.99 -39.39
CA SER A 207 -49.72 -34.09 -39.58
C SER A 207 -50.06 -34.80 -38.26
N THR A 208 -51.36 -34.98 -38.11
CA THR A 208 -52.16 -35.57 -37.04
C THR A 208 -52.11 -37.09 -37.00
N SER A 209 -52.23 -37.67 -35.80
CA SER A 209 -52.98 -38.90 -35.41
C SER A 209 -52.23 -39.58 -34.25
N GLY A 210 -52.82 -39.73 -33.07
CA GLY A 210 -53.77 -40.80 -32.72
C GLY A 210 -53.09 -41.74 -31.71
N ALA A 211 -53.39 -41.58 -30.41
CA ALA A 211 -54.19 -42.53 -29.61
C ALA A 211 -53.41 -43.72 -29.02
N GLY A 212 -53.38 -43.79 -27.68
CA GLY A 212 -52.88 -44.93 -26.90
C GLY A 212 -52.86 -44.63 -25.39
N SER A 213 -53.85 -45.15 -24.67
CA SER A 213 -54.26 -44.85 -23.27
C SER A 213 -53.21 -44.96 -22.14
N PRO A 214 -53.51 -44.36 -20.96
CA PRO A 214 -52.74 -44.46 -19.71
C PRO A 214 -53.27 -45.58 -18.78
N ALA A 215 -52.46 -46.07 -17.82
CA ALA A 215 -52.89 -46.48 -16.45
C ALA A 215 -51.80 -47.25 -15.65
N GLY A 216 -51.79 -47.01 -14.33
CA GLY A 216 -51.21 -47.87 -13.27
C GLY A 216 -50.15 -47.15 -12.41
N ILE A 217 -50.46 -46.38 -11.35
CA ILE A 217 -51.02 -46.69 -10.02
C ILE A 217 -50.17 -47.64 -9.15
N ARG A 218 -49.59 -47.03 -8.09
CA ARG A 218 -49.19 -47.56 -6.75
C ARG A 218 -48.03 -48.57 -6.75
N ARG A 219 -47.08 -48.52 -5.81
CA ARG A 219 -47.16 -48.25 -4.37
C ARG A 219 -45.81 -47.75 -3.86
#